data_AF-A0A1R4H8H0-F1
#
_entry.id   AF-A0A1R4H8H0-F1
#
_cell.length_a   1.000
_cell.length_b   1.000
_cell.length_c   1.000
_cell.angle_alpha   90.00
_cell.angle_beta   90.00
_cell.angle_gamma   90.00
#
_symmetry.space_group_name_H-M   'P 1'
#
loop_
_entity.id
_entity.type
_entity.pdbx_description
1 polymer ?
#
loop_
_entity_poly.entity_id
_entity_poly.type
_entity_poly.pdbx_seq_one_letter_code
_entity_poly.pdbx_strand_id
1 'polypeptide(L)'
;MPHETIRTSRIEARIAPDALAIVKRAAELEGRSVSDFVVSAAQAAARRTIEETSLIRLSSEDQRHFVELLLNPPPLSPALVRAKDAHAQLFGS
;
A
#
# COMPACT_ATOMS: atom_id res chain seq x y z
N MET A 1 12.35 -24.73 -10.56
CA MET A 1 11.91 -25.29 -9.27
C MET A 1 10.96 -24.29 -8.64
N PRO A 2 9.68 -24.64 -8.38
CA PRO A 2 8.79 -23.75 -7.65
C PRO A 2 9.32 -23.58 -6.22
N HIS A 3 9.51 -22.33 -5.77
CA HIS A 3 9.87 -22.05 -4.38
C HIS A 3 8.63 -22.32 -3.52
N GLU A 4 8.67 -23.40 -2.75
CA GLU A 4 7.68 -23.66 -1.70
C GLU A 4 7.74 -22.50 -0.70
N THR A 5 6.66 -21.72 -0.62
CA THR A 5 6.60 -20.58 0.29
C THR A 5 6.43 -21.13 1.70
N ILE A 6 7.53 -21.21 2.45
CA ILE A 6 7.52 -21.70 3.83
C ILE A 6 6.79 -20.67 4.70
N ARG A 7 5.59 -21.01 5.16
CA ARG A 7 4.76 -20.19 6.05
C ARG A 7 5.29 -20.27 7.50
N THR A 8 6.32 -19.50 7.82
CA THR A 8 6.99 -19.54 9.15
C THR A 8 6.35 -18.62 10.19
N SER A 9 5.63 -17.57 9.77
CA SER A 9 5.01 -16.60 10.67
C SER A 9 3.57 -16.96 11.03
N ARG A 10 3.16 -16.69 12.28
CA ARG A 10 1.81 -16.98 12.79
C ARG A 10 1.06 -15.68 13.14
N ILE A 11 -0.23 -15.65 12.81
CA ILE A 11 -1.17 -14.63 13.25
C ILE A 11 -2.03 -15.25 14.34
N GLU A 12 -1.97 -14.70 15.55
CA GLU A 12 -2.80 -15.13 16.68
C GLU A 12 -3.89 -14.10 16.95
N ALA A 13 -5.15 -14.50 16.79
CA ALA A 13 -6.30 -13.63 17.03
C ALA A 13 -7.45 -14.44 17.64
N ARG A 14 -8.18 -13.82 18.56
CA ARG A 14 -9.44 -14.35 19.11
C ARG A 14 -10.60 -13.76 18.32
N ILE A 15 -11.57 -14.59 18.00
CA ILE A 15 -12.77 -14.22 17.27
C ILE A 15 -14.00 -14.73 18.04
N ALA A 16 -15.09 -13.96 18.01
CA ALA A 16 -16.35 -14.38 18.60
C ALA A 16 -16.92 -15.63 17.87
N PRO A 17 -17.67 -16.51 18.56
CA PRO A 17 -18.23 -17.71 17.94
C PRO A 17 -19.07 -17.44 16.69
N ASP A 18 -19.92 -16.41 16.72
CA ASP A 18 -20.78 -16.05 15.59
C ASP A 18 -19.97 -15.57 14.38
N ALA A 19 -18.93 -14.78 14.63
CA ALA A 19 -18.02 -14.34 13.58
C ALA A 19 -17.22 -15.51 12.98
N LEU A 20 -16.84 -16.50 13.80
CA LEU A 20 -16.22 -17.74 13.30
C LEU A 20 -17.17 -18.52 12.39
N ALA A 21 -18.48 -18.58 12.71
CA ALA A 21 -19.46 -19.26 11.88
C ALA A 21 -19.57 -18.62 10.48
N ILE A 22 -19.57 -17.28 10.43
CA ILE A 22 -19.57 -16.53 9.16
C ILE A 22 -18.31 -16.82 8.35
N VAL A 23 -17.14 -16.78 8.99
CA VAL A 23 -15.85 -17.04 8.33
C VAL A 23 -15.78 -18.47 7.78
N LYS A 24 -16.26 -19.47 8.55
CA LYS A 24 -16.35 -20.86 8.09
C LYS A 24 -17.21 -20.97 6.84
N ARG A 25 -18.40 -20.34 6.87
CA ARG A 25 -19.31 -20.36 5.73
C ARG A 25 -18.70 -19.71 4.48
N ALA A 26 -18.01 -18.59 4.64
CA ALA A 26 -17.33 -17.92 3.52
C ALA A 26 -16.22 -18.80 2.93
N ALA A 27 -15.41 -19.44 3.79
CA ALA A 27 -14.35 -20.36 3.35
C ALA A 27 -14.92 -21.57 2.58
N GLU A 28 -16.03 -22.14 3.05
CA GLU A 28 -16.75 -23.22 2.37
C GLU A 28 -17.25 -22.81 0.97
N LEU A 29 -17.85 -21.62 0.85
CA LEU A 29 -18.36 -21.10 -0.42
C LEU A 29 -17.26 -20.92 -1.46
N GLU A 30 -16.04 -20.63 -1.03
CA GLU A 30 -14.88 -20.47 -1.90
C GLU A 30 -14.05 -21.76 -2.05
N GLY A 31 -14.48 -22.87 -1.44
CA GLY A 31 -13.83 -24.16 -1.56
C GLY A 31 -12.43 -24.24 -0.93
N ARG A 32 -12.16 -23.44 0.10
CA ARG A 32 -10.85 -23.38 0.77
C ARG A 32 -10.95 -23.55 2.29
N SER A 33 -9.81 -23.86 2.91
CA SER A 33 -9.74 -23.98 4.36
C SER A 33 -9.97 -22.62 5.05
N VAL A 34 -10.48 -22.64 6.28
CA VAL A 34 -10.67 -21.44 7.11
C VAL A 34 -9.36 -20.66 7.27
N SER A 35 -8.24 -21.36 7.52
CA SER A 35 -6.93 -20.73 7.67
C SER A 35 -6.49 -20.03 6.39
N ASP A 36 -6.67 -20.66 5.23
CA ASP A 36 -6.29 -20.07 3.94
C ASP A 36 -7.19 -18.87 3.59
N PHE A 37 -8.49 -18.98 3.87
CA PHE A 37 -9.44 -17.86 3.74
C PHE A 37 -9.02 -16.66 4.59
N VAL A 38 -8.73 -16.87 5.88
CA VAL A 38 -8.33 -15.79 6.80
C VAL A 38 -7.03 -15.12 6.34
N VAL A 39 -6.02 -15.90 5.95
CA VAL A 39 -4.75 -15.36 5.44
C VAL A 39 -4.98 -14.55 4.15
N SER A 40 -5.75 -15.08 3.21
CA SER A 40 -6.06 -14.41 1.94
C SER A 40 -6.84 -13.11 2.16
N ALA A 41 -7.87 -13.13 3.02
CA ALA A 41 -8.68 -11.97 3.35
C ALA A 41 -7.85 -10.89 4.07
N ALA A 42 -7.00 -11.29 5.03
CA ALA A 42 -6.10 -10.37 5.71
C ALA A 42 -5.10 -9.70 4.75
N GLN A 43 -4.52 -10.48 3.82
CA GLN A 43 -3.63 -9.93 2.79
C GLN A 43 -4.34 -8.96 1.84
N ALA A 44 -5.57 -9.29 1.42
CA ALA A 44 -6.37 -8.42 0.56
C ALA A 44 -6.69 -7.09 1.27
N ALA A 45 -7.14 -7.16 2.53
CA ALA A 45 -7.42 -5.98 3.34
C ALA A 45 -6.16 -5.13 3.56
N ALA A 46 -5.04 -5.75 3.94
CA ALA A 46 -3.78 -5.03 4.16
C ALA A 46 -3.30 -4.30 2.91
N ARG A 47 -3.33 -4.95 1.74
CA ARG A 47 -2.95 -4.33 0.46
C ARG A 47 -3.84 -3.15 0.13
N ARG A 48 -5.15 -3.30 0.27
CA ARG A 48 -6.10 -2.21 0.05
C ARG A 48 -5.81 -1.01 0.96
N THR A 49 -5.56 -1.23 2.24
CA THR A 49 -5.23 -0.15 3.20
C THR A 49 -3.92 0.57 2.84
N ILE A 50 -2.89 -0.17 2.42
CA ILE A 50 -1.60 0.42 1.99
C ILE A 50 -1.79 1.25 0.72
N GLU A 51 -2.51 0.73 -0.26
CA GLU A 51 -2.81 1.41 -1.52
C GLU A 51 -3.63 2.67 -1.28
N GLU A 52 -4.68 2.61 -0.46
CA GLU A 52 -5.52 3.77 -0.12
C GLU A 52 -4.71 4.90 0.54
N THR A 53 -3.70 4.56 1.34
CA THR A 53 -2.82 5.56 1.99
C THR A 53 -1.77 6.13 1.03
N SER A 54 -1.37 5.35 0.02
CA SER A 54 -0.32 5.74 -0.94
C SER A 54 -0.86 6.43 -2.20
N LEU A 55 -2.19 6.46 -2.38
CA LEU A 55 -2.85 7.07 -3.53
C LEU A 55 -3.08 8.57 -3.30
N ILE A 56 -2.34 9.41 -4.02
CA ILE A 56 -2.66 10.83 -4.17
C ILE A 56 -3.83 10.95 -5.16
N ARG A 57 -5.04 11.19 -4.63
CA ARG A 57 -6.23 11.46 -5.47
C ARG A 57 -6.22 12.92 -5.91
N LEU A 58 -5.88 13.15 -7.17
CA LEU A 58 -5.93 14.46 -7.80
C LEU A 58 -7.27 14.68 -8.50
N SER A 59 -7.82 15.89 -8.44
CA SER A 59 -8.96 16.28 -9.27
C SER A 59 -8.57 16.24 -10.76
N SER A 60 -9.54 16.22 -11.67
CA SER A 60 -9.24 16.25 -13.12
C SER A 60 -8.49 17.52 -13.54
N GLU A 61 -8.61 18.61 -12.78
CA GLU A 61 -7.83 19.83 -12.98
C GLU A 61 -6.39 19.64 -12.49
N ASP A 62 -6.21 19.15 -11.27
CA ASP A 62 -4.89 18.91 -10.70
C ASP A 62 -4.10 17.84 -11.49
N GLN A 63 -4.77 16.84 -12.06
CA GLN A 63 -4.13 15.85 -12.94
C GLN A 63 -3.53 16.50 -14.19
N ARG A 64 -4.29 17.40 -14.85
CA ARG A 64 -3.81 18.12 -16.03
C ARG A 64 -2.63 19.02 -15.66
N HIS A 65 -2.76 19.75 -14.56
CA HIS A 65 -1.70 20.63 -14.08
C HIS A 65 -0.44 19.84 -13.69
N PHE A 66 -0.60 18.69 -13.02
CA PHE A 66 0.49 17.80 -12.66
C PHE A 66 1.22 17.25 -13.89
N VAL A 67 0.48 16.77 -14.91
CA VAL A 67 1.08 16.31 -16.17
C VAL A 67 1.79 17.44 -16.90
N GLU A 68 1.21 18.65 -16.92
CA GLU A 68 1.84 19.83 -17.52
C GLU A 68 3.17 20.16 -16.83
N LEU A 69 3.23 20.11 -15.51
CA LEU A 69 4.46 20.32 -14.73
C LEU A 69 5.51 19.23 -14.95
N LEU A 70 5.11 17.99 -15.24
CA LEU A 70 6.04 16.91 -15.58
C LEU A 70 6.63 17.08 -16.99
N LEU A 71 5.81 17.52 -17.96
CA LEU A 71 6.23 17.73 -19.35
C LEU A 71 7.01 19.03 -19.53
N ASN A 72 6.62 20.08 -18.80
CA ASN A 72 7.20 21.41 -18.86
C ASN A 72 7.61 21.85 -17.45
N PRO A 73 8.69 21.28 -16.89
CA PRO A 73 9.12 21.61 -15.54
C PRO A 73 9.53 23.09 -15.47
N PRO A 74 8.96 23.89 -14.56
CA PRO A 74 9.35 25.28 -14.39
C PRO A 74 10.77 25.39 -13.81
N PRO A 75 11.48 26.51 -14.06
CA PRO A 75 12.77 26.74 -13.43
C PRO A 75 12.64 26.78 -11.91
N LEU A 76 13.68 26.31 -11.22
CA LEU A 76 13.73 26.38 -9.75
C LEU A 76 13.60 27.82 -9.27
N SER A 77 12.76 28.04 -8.27
CA SER A 77 12.67 29.35 -7.64
C SER A 77 14.00 29.70 -6.95
N PRO A 78 14.34 31.00 -6.79
CA PRO A 78 15.57 31.39 -6.08
C PRO A 78 15.68 30.81 -4.67
N ALA A 79 14.54 30.56 -4.00
CA ALA A 79 14.52 29.91 -2.68
C ALA A 79 14.90 28.43 -2.76
N LEU A 80 14.40 27.70 -3.76
CA LEU A 80 14.76 26.30 -3.98
C LEU A 80 16.22 26.14 -4.39
N VAL A 81 16.78 27.08 -5.17
CA VAL A 81 18.22 27.10 -5.49
C VAL A 81 19.05 27.21 -4.20
N ARG A 82 18.74 28.18 -3.32
CA ARG A 82 19.42 28.32 -2.03
C ARG A 82 19.28 27.08 -1.15
N ALA A 83 18.10 26.45 -1.11
CA ALA A 83 17.87 25.24 -0.33
C ALA A 83 18.67 24.05 -0.85
N LYS A 84 18.75 23.88 -2.18
CA LYS A 84 19.59 22.86 -2.84
C LYS A 84 21.06 23.05 -2.48
N ASP A 85 21.56 24.29 -2.55
CA ASP A 85 22.96 24.60 -2.25
C ASP A 85 23.28 24.38 -0.76
N ALA A 86 22.38 24.75 0.16
CA ALA A 86 22.51 24.48 1.58
C ALA A 86 22.49 22.98 1.90
N HIS A 87 21.60 22.20 1.25
CA HIS A 87 21.56 20.75 1.41
C HIS A 87 22.85 20.08 0.93
N ALA A 88 23.42 20.54 -0.20
CA ALA A 88 24.70 20.03 -0.70
C ALA A 88 25.86 20.31 0.26
N GLN A 89 25.84 21.44 0.99
CA GLN A 89 26.86 21.74 2.01
C GLN A 89 26.71 20.89 3.28
N LEU A 90 25.48 20.49 3.65
CA LEU A 90 25.19 19.70 4.85
C LEU A 90 25.38 18.20 4.66
N PHE A 91 25.07 17.68 3.47
CA PHE A 91 25.03 16.25 3.17
C PHE A 91 25.98 15.82 2.04
N GLY A 92 26.77 16.76 1.50
CA GLY A 92 27.76 16.49 0.46
C GLY A 92 29.09 15.96 1.02
N SER A 93 29.13 14.66 1.34
CA SER A 93 30.30 13.79 1.14
C SER A 93 29.82 12.42 0.66
#